data_AF-A0A7S3U5M9-F1
#
_entry.id   AF-A0A7S3U5M9-F1
#
_cell.length_a   1.000
_cell.length_b   1.000
_cell.length_c   1.000
_cell.angle_alpha   90.00
_cell.angle_beta   90.00
_cell.angle_gamma   90.00
#
_symmetry.space_group_name_H-M   'P 1'
#
loop_
_entity.id
_entity.type
_entity.pdbx_description
1 polymer ?
#
loop_
_entity_poly.entity_id
_entity_poly.type
_entity_poly.pdbx_seq_one_letter_code
_entity_poly.pdbx_strand_id
1 'polypeptide(L)'
;GATIGSMTPAIPPYVTVGTTPVIAEKPYVTIDDEGKYYLNIPEAVSSTQGTDFSPKREKVGFEHVFVADAARHSAAMINDKLDRGLHVVLAPGVYKLDQPLRIEKPGQ
;
A
#
# COMPACT_ATOMS: atom_id res chain seq x y z
N GLY A 1 58.98 -6.06 21.59
CA GLY A 1 58.37 -4.90 22.27
C GLY A 1 58.40 -3.71 21.34
N ALA A 2 57.48 -2.76 21.56
CA ALA A 2 57.09 -1.60 20.73
C ALA A 2 56.00 -1.94 19.69
N THR A 3 54.91 -1.19 19.50
CA THR A 3 54.31 -0.01 20.15
C THR A 3 52.85 0.05 19.65
N ILE A 4 51.92 0.45 20.51
CA ILE A 4 50.49 0.68 20.20
C ILE A 4 50.29 1.75 19.11
N GLY A 5 49.44 1.49 18.13
CA GLY A 5 49.17 2.42 17.02
C GLY A 5 47.69 2.46 16.60
N SER A 6 47.05 3.58 16.94
CA SER A 6 45.88 4.21 16.31
C SER A 6 44.52 3.49 16.29
N MET A 7 43.62 4.06 17.09
CA MET A 7 42.16 3.89 17.12
C MET A 7 41.53 4.47 15.84
N THR A 8 40.95 3.63 14.99
CA THR A 8 40.05 4.09 13.92
C THR A 8 38.68 4.37 14.53
N PRO A 9 38.10 5.57 14.37
CA PRO A 9 36.70 5.78 14.74
C PRO A 9 35.83 4.95 13.79
N ALA A 10 34.95 4.12 14.35
CA ALA A 10 33.91 3.46 13.57
C ALA A 10 33.11 4.54 12.83
N ILE A 11 33.03 4.43 11.51
CA ILE A 11 32.13 5.26 10.71
C ILE A 11 30.72 4.99 11.26
N PRO A 12 30.00 5.96 11.83
CA PRO A 12 28.64 5.71 12.26
C PRO A 12 27.82 5.31 11.02
N PRO A 13 26.92 4.31 11.12
CA PRO A 13 26.17 3.80 9.97
C PRO A 13 25.07 4.79 9.59
N TYR A 14 25.45 5.97 9.12
CA TYR A 14 24.54 6.91 8.51
C TYR A 14 24.50 6.61 7.02
N VAL A 15 23.44 5.91 6.60
CA VAL A 15 23.04 5.89 5.19
C VAL A 15 22.13 7.09 4.99
N THR A 16 22.70 8.21 4.58
CA THR A 16 21.94 9.34 4.07
C THR A 16 21.51 9.02 2.64
N VAL A 17 20.29 8.51 2.49
CA VAL A 17 19.64 8.44 1.17
C VAL A 17 19.20 9.86 0.82
N GLY A 18 19.92 10.54 -0.08
CA GLY A 18 19.74 11.97 -0.40
C GLY A 18 18.37 12.36 -0.97
N THR A 19 17.52 11.39 -1.29
CA THR A 19 16.13 11.54 -1.73
C THR A 19 15.39 10.25 -1.41
N THR A 20 14.28 10.34 -0.69
CA THR A 20 13.43 9.17 -0.41
C THR A 20 12.89 8.60 -1.72
N PRO A 21 12.98 7.28 -1.97
CA PRO A 21 12.17 6.67 -3.01
C PRO A 21 10.71 7.03 -2.71
N VAL A 22 9.92 7.30 -3.76
CA VAL A 22 8.51 7.69 -3.67
C VAL A 22 7.83 6.97 -2.51
N ILE A 23 7.42 7.72 -1.48
CA ILE A 23 6.73 7.16 -0.32
C ILE A 23 5.24 7.19 -0.66
N ALA A 24 4.66 6.01 -0.80
CA ALA A 24 3.22 5.84 -0.76
C ALA A 24 2.88 5.10 0.54
N GLU A 25 2.05 5.71 1.39
CA GLU A 25 1.45 5.00 2.51
C GLU A 25 0.46 3.94 2.01
N LYS A 26 0.23 2.90 2.81
CA LYS A 26 -0.67 1.80 2.42
C LYS A 26 -2.13 2.27 2.42
N PRO A 27 -2.97 1.82 1.47
CA PRO A 27 -4.41 2.03 1.51
C PRO A 27 -5.05 1.47 2.79
N TYR A 28 -6.12 2.10 3.27
CA TYR A 28 -6.82 1.71 4.49
C TYR A 28 -8.34 1.96 4.43
N VAL A 29 -9.10 1.19 5.21
CA VAL A 29 -10.56 1.29 5.28
C VAL A 29 -10.99 2.16 6.47
N THR A 30 -11.96 3.04 6.26
CA THR A 30 -12.62 3.84 7.31
C THR A 30 -14.13 3.66 7.27
N ILE A 31 -14.80 3.95 8.37
CA ILE A 31 -16.25 4.08 8.45
C ILE A 31 -16.61 5.51 8.90
N ASP A 32 -17.65 6.11 8.33
CA ASP A 32 -18.14 7.42 8.79
C ASP A 32 -19.25 7.29 9.85
N ASP A 33 -19.73 8.42 10.36
CA ASP A 33 -20.76 8.48 11.40
C ASP A 33 -22.13 7.94 10.92
N GLU A 34 -22.33 7.83 9.60
CA GLU A 34 -23.52 7.24 8.98
C GLU A 34 -23.36 5.72 8.75
N GLY A 35 -22.20 5.15 9.07
CA GLY A 35 -21.90 3.73 8.90
C GLY A 35 -21.44 3.35 7.48
N LYS A 36 -21.11 4.31 6.62
CA LYS A 36 -20.61 4.04 5.27
C LYS A 36 -19.11 3.77 5.29
N TYR A 37 -18.71 2.70 4.59
CA TYR A 37 -17.32 2.32 4.44
C TYR A 37 -16.66 3.04 3.27
N TYR A 38 -15.39 3.40 3.44
CA TYR A 38 -14.57 4.00 2.40
C TYR A 38 -13.17 3.37 2.37
N LEU A 39 -12.65 3.16 1.17
CA LEU A 39 -11.25 2.84 0.92
C LEU A 39 -10.50 4.15 0.68
N ASN A 40 -9.49 4.43 1.49
CA ASN A 40 -8.64 5.61 1.37
C ASN A 40 -7.33 5.18 0.71
N ILE A 41 -6.98 5.81 -0.40
CA ILE A 41 -5.78 5.54 -1.18
C ILE A 41 -4.88 6.78 -1.07
N PRO A 42 -3.78 6.73 -0.29
CA PRO A 42 -2.85 7.83 -0.20
C PRO A 42 -2.22 8.15 -1.56
N GLU A 43 -2.12 9.43 -1.92
CA GLU A 43 -1.34 9.83 -3.09
C GLU A 43 0.15 9.53 -2.82
N ALA A 44 0.84 9.06 -3.86
CA ALA A 44 2.28 8.85 -3.81
C ALA A 44 2.98 10.22 -3.75
N VAL A 45 3.62 10.53 -2.62
CA VAL A 45 4.32 11.82 -2.44
C VAL A 45 5.77 11.64 -2.88
N SER A 46 6.23 12.53 -3.76
CA SER A 46 7.64 12.68 -4.09
C SER A 46 8.15 14.00 -3.52
N SER A 47 9.29 13.95 -2.82
CA SER A 47 10.02 15.11 -2.29
C SER A 47 9.35 15.87 -1.14
N THR A 48 9.29 15.28 0.05
CA THR A 48 9.05 16.03 1.30
C THR A 48 10.25 15.92 2.23
N GLN A 49 11.01 17.01 2.36
CA GLN A 49 11.78 17.29 3.57
C GLN A 49 10.82 17.96 4.56
N GLY A 50 10.44 17.23 5.62
CA GLY A 50 9.47 17.68 6.62
C GLY A 50 8.21 16.83 6.63
N THR A 51 7.60 16.68 7.81
CA THR A 51 6.36 15.92 8.02
C THR A 51 5.22 16.61 7.26
N ASP A 52 4.68 15.94 6.25
CA ASP A 52 3.42 16.36 5.63
C ASP A 52 2.27 15.86 6.51
N PHE A 53 1.60 16.78 7.20
CA PHE A 53 0.49 16.47 8.11
C PHE A 53 -0.86 16.36 7.37
N SER A 54 -0.90 16.46 6.04
CA SER A 54 -2.13 16.28 5.24
C SER A 54 -1.85 15.77 3.83
N PRO A 55 -1.34 14.53 3.69
CA PRO A 55 -1.19 13.90 2.38
C PRO A 55 -2.55 13.85 1.68
N LYS A 56 -2.58 14.24 0.41
CA LYS A 56 -3.76 14.07 -0.44
C LYS A 56 -4.09 12.58 -0.52
N ARG A 57 -5.39 12.27 -0.51
CA ARG A 57 -5.88 10.90 -0.59
C ARG A 57 -7.13 10.84 -1.45
N GLU A 58 -7.22 9.81 -2.26
CA GLU A 58 -8.47 9.43 -2.92
C GLU A 58 -9.34 8.68 -1.90
N LYS A 59 -10.63 9.04 -1.84
CA LYS A 59 -11.61 8.40 -0.96
C LYS A 59 -12.66 7.70 -1.84
N VAL A 60 -12.60 6.38 -1.87
CA VAL A 60 -13.46 5.54 -2.70
C VAL A 60 -14.57 4.94 -1.84
N GLY A 61 -15.84 5.15 -2.22
CA GLY A 61 -16.98 4.52 -1.56
C GLY A 61 -17.04 3.02 -1.84
N PHE A 62 -17.51 2.23 -0.88
CA PHE A 62 -17.56 0.76 -1.02
C PHE A 62 -18.53 0.26 -2.10
N GLU A 63 -19.39 1.10 -2.66
CA GLU A 63 -20.13 0.84 -3.90
C GLU A 63 -19.22 0.62 -5.12
N HIS A 64 -17.96 1.08 -5.05
CA HIS A 64 -16.91 0.89 -6.05
C HIS A 64 -15.84 -0.13 -5.62
N VAL A 65 -16.08 -0.85 -4.51
CA VAL A 65 -15.14 -1.83 -3.93
C VAL A 65 -15.78 -3.21 -3.91
N PHE A 66 -15.12 -4.19 -4.49
CA PHE A 66 -15.47 -5.59 -4.35
C PHE A 66 -14.76 -6.21 -3.15
N VAL A 67 -15.51 -6.65 -2.14
CA VAL A 67 -14.96 -7.40 -1.01
C VAL A 67 -14.93 -8.88 -1.36
N ALA A 68 -13.75 -9.38 -1.72
CA ALA A 68 -13.56 -10.79 -2.03
C ALA A 68 -13.66 -11.63 -0.74
N ASP A 69 -14.14 -12.86 -0.89
CA ASP A 69 -14.36 -13.82 0.19
C ASP A 69 -13.76 -15.15 -0.25
N ALA A 70 -12.83 -15.68 0.54
CA ALA A 70 -12.04 -16.85 0.18
C ALA A 70 -12.87 -18.13 -0.01
N ALA A 71 -14.05 -18.22 0.61
CA ALA A 71 -14.94 -19.38 0.50
C ALA A 71 -15.90 -19.27 -0.69
N ARG A 72 -16.07 -18.06 -1.26
CA ARG A 72 -17.12 -17.77 -2.25
C ARG A 72 -16.59 -17.37 -3.61
N HIS A 73 -15.43 -16.73 -3.67
CA HIS A 73 -14.98 -16.04 -4.87
C HIS A 73 -13.74 -16.71 -5.47
N SER A 74 -13.86 -17.12 -6.74
CA SER A 74 -12.75 -17.65 -7.54
C SER A 74 -11.90 -16.54 -8.15
N ALA A 75 -10.71 -16.88 -8.66
CA ALA A 75 -9.86 -15.93 -9.38
C ALA A 75 -10.57 -15.30 -10.59
N ALA A 76 -11.39 -16.08 -11.31
CA ALA A 76 -12.17 -15.57 -12.44
C ALA A 76 -13.20 -14.51 -12.02
N MET A 77 -13.88 -14.70 -10.88
CA MET A 77 -14.83 -13.72 -10.37
C MET A 77 -14.12 -12.44 -9.91
N ILE A 78 -12.96 -12.56 -9.26
CA ILE A 78 -12.18 -11.40 -8.82
C ILE A 78 -11.69 -10.61 -10.04
N ASN A 79 -11.19 -11.29 -11.08
CA ASN A 79 -10.78 -10.65 -12.33
C ASN A 79 -11.93 -9.93 -13.04
N ASP A 80 -13.15 -10.50 -13.08
CA ASP A 80 -14.33 -9.80 -13.63
C ASP A 80 -14.60 -8.46 -12.93
N LYS A 81 -14.32 -8.35 -11.62
CA LYS A 81 -14.50 -7.09 -10.88
C LYS A 81 -13.37 -6.10 -11.14
N LEU A 82 -12.13 -6.59 -11.24
CA LEU A 82 -10.98 -5.78 -11.63
C LEU A 82 -11.15 -5.24 -13.06
N ASP A 83 -11.61 -6.05 -14.01
CA ASP A 83 -11.82 -5.63 -15.40
C ASP A 83 -12.89 -4.55 -15.53
N ARG A 84 -13.90 -4.58 -14.65
CA ARG A 84 -14.95 -3.56 -14.52
C ARG A 84 -14.49 -2.29 -13.80
N GLY A 85 -13.26 -2.24 -13.32
CA GLY A 85 -12.69 -1.06 -12.65
C GLY A 85 -13.04 -0.93 -11.18
N LEU A 86 -13.55 -1.99 -10.52
CA LEU A 86 -13.67 -1.96 -9.06
C LEU A 86 -12.30 -2.14 -8.40
N HIS A 87 -12.12 -1.53 -7.23
CA HIS A 87 -11.05 -1.91 -6.31
C HIS A 87 -11.42 -3.23 -5.62
N VAL A 88 -10.43 -3.99 -5.15
CA VAL A 88 -10.66 -5.26 -4.45
C VAL A 88 -10.08 -5.21 -3.04
N VAL A 89 -10.91 -5.54 -2.05
CA VAL A 89 -10.47 -5.82 -0.68
C VAL A 89 -10.57 -7.33 -0.45
N LEU A 90 -9.46 -7.97 -0.12
CA LEU A 90 -9.46 -9.38 0.25
C LEU A 90 -9.84 -9.51 1.72
N ALA A 91 -11.03 -10.03 2.01
CA ALA A 91 -11.40 -10.39 3.38
C ALA A 91 -10.47 -11.51 3.89
N PRO A 92 -10.22 -11.59 5.22
CA PRO A 92 -9.35 -12.62 5.80
C PRO A 92 -9.72 -14.03 5.36
N GLY A 93 -8.73 -14.80 4.90
CA GLY A 93 -8.91 -16.17 4.44
C GLY A 93 -7.76 -16.65 3.57
N VAL A 94 -7.83 -17.93 3.14
CA VAL A 94 -6.84 -18.53 2.23
C VAL A 94 -7.46 -18.67 0.84
N TYR A 95 -6.98 -17.86 -0.11
CA TYR A 95 -7.46 -17.89 -1.49
C TYR A 95 -6.67 -18.92 -2.29
N LYS A 96 -7.37 -19.91 -2.84
CA LYS A 96 -6.81 -20.84 -3.82
C LYS A 96 -7.14 -20.30 -5.21
N LEU A 97 -6.15 -19.67 -5.84
CA LEU A 97 -6.28 -19.10 -7.17
C LEU A 97 -5.73 -20.07 -8.21
N ASP A 98 -6.53 -20.39 -9.21
CA ASP A 98 -6.19 -21.25 -10.35
C ASP A 98 -5.59 -20.46 -11.53
N GLN A 99 -5.68 -19.13 -11.47
CA GLN A 99 -5.07 -18.20 -12.41
C GLN A 99 -4.64 -16.91 -11.69
N PRO A 100 -3.73 -16.11 -12.29
CA PRO A 100 -3.33 -14.83 -11.74
C PRO A 100 -4.50 -13.85 -11.61
N LEU A 101 -4.43 -12.97 -10.60
CA LEU A 101 -5.25 -11.76 -10.58
C LEU A 101 -4.61 -10.71 -11.51
N ARG A 102 -5.40 -10.09 -12.37
CA ARG A 102 -4.93 -9.13 -13.37
C ARG A 102 -5.34 -7.71 -12.96
N ILE A 103 -4.35 -6.87 -12.69
CA ILE A 103 -4.55 -5.46 -12.35
C ILE A 103 -4.20 -4.64 -13.59
N GLU A 104 -5.21 -4.13 -14.28
CA GLU A 104 -5.04 -3.48 -15.59
C GLU A 104 -5.58 -2.03 -15.62
N LYS A 105 -6.28 -1.57 -14.58
CA LYS A 105 -6.73 -0.17 -14.48
C LYS A 105 -5.80 0.62 -13.54
N PRO A 106 -5.40 1.85 -13.92
CA PRO A 106 -4.67 2.73 -13.02
C PRO A 106 -5.43 2.98 -11.72
N GLY A 107 -4.73 2.97 -10.59
CA GLY A 107 -5.30 3.26 -9.26
C GLY A 107 -5.93 2.08 -8.53
N GLN A 108 -6.01 0.89 -9.15
CA GLN A 108 -6.54 -0.33 -8.51
C GLN A 108 -5.66 -0.90 -7.40
#